data_AF-A0A559RRE0-F1
#
_entry.id   AF-A0A559RRE0-F1
#
_cell.length_a   1.000
_cell.length_b   1.000
_cell.length_c   1.000
_cell.angle_alpha   90.00
_cell.angle_beta   90.00
_cell.angle_gamma   90.00
#
_symmetry.space_group_name_H-M   'P 1'
#
loop_
_entity.id
_entity.type
_entity.pdbx_description
1 polymer ?
#
loop_
_entity_poly.entity_id
_entity_poly.type
_entity_poly.pdbx_seq_one_letter_code
_entity_poly.pdbx_strand_id
1 'polypeptide(L)' 'MSVKNVSESEELHFSIFISLITDGDYYTTSNLFKIERLINPKIIRILDKEFPRLEVFIENGNYVSRKVEEFIIPAYSKSK' A
#
# COMPACT_ATOMS: atom_id res chain seq x y z
N MET A 1 4.11 -37.15 -25.15
CA MET A 1 4.83 -36.05 -24.46
C MET A 1 3.78 -35.29 -23.66
N SER A 2 3.73 -35.50 -22.34
CA SER A 2 2.70 -34.86 -21.50
C SER A 2 3.12 -33.42 -21.26
N VAL A 3 2.33 -32.48 -21.80
CA VAL A 3 2.50 -31.05 -21.50
C VAL A 3 2.10 -30.90 -20.03
N LYS A 4 3.08 -30.75 -19.15
CA LYS A 4 2.82 -30.33 -17.78
C LYS A 4 2.16 -28.96 -17.86
N ASN A 5 0.86 -28.90 -17.62
CA ASN A 5 0.19 -27.67 -17.25
C ASN A 5 0.95 -27.14 -16.04
N VAL A 6 1.63 -26.00 -16.22
CA VAL A 6 2.27 -25.28 -15.13
C VAL A 6 1.15 -24.87 -14.18
N SER A 7 1.01 -25.62 -13.09
CA SER A 7 0.01 -25.38 -12.05
C SER A 7 0.37 -24.11 -11.29
N GLU A 8 -0.63 -23.24 -11.15
CA GLU A 8 -0.72 -22.09 -10.23
C GLU A 8 0.54 -21.21 -10.16
N SER A 9 0.50 -20.06 -10.86
CA SER A 9 1.42 -18.99 -10.54
C SER A 9 1.26 -18.64 -9.06
N GLU A 10 2.31 -18.79 -8.25
CA GLU A 10 2.34 -18.21 -6.91
C GLU A 10 2.01 -16.72 -7.06
N GLU A 11 0.87 -16.28 -6.50
CA GLU A 11 0.50 -14.86 -6.54
C GLU A 11 1.54 -14.08 -5.74
N LEU A 12 2.33 -13.27 -6.44
CA LEU A 12 3.40 -12.51 -5.83
C LEU A 12 2.81 -11.33 -5.06
N HIS A 13 2.99 -11.36 -3.74
CA HIS A 13 2.51 -10.30 -2.86
C HIS A 13 3.58 -9.21 -2.66
N PHE A 14 3.11 -7.97 -2.66
CA PHE A 14 3.90 -6.77 -2.46
C PHE A 14 3.44 -6.04 -1.20
N SER A 15 4.34 -5.21 -0.67
CA SER A 15 4.01 -4.24 0.38
C SER A 15 4.36 -2.84 -0.07
N ILE A 16 3.53 -1.86 0.28
CA ILE A 16 3.87 -0.44 0.15
C ILE A 16 4.17 0.10 1.54
N PHE A 17 5.31 0.77 1.67
CA PHE A 17 5.70 1.50 2.87
C PHE A 17 5.45 2.98 2.65
N ILE A 18 4.80 3.63 3.61
CA ILE A 18 4.45 5.05 3.55
C ILE A 18 4.97 5.69 4.83
N SER A 19 5.90 6.63 4.68
CA SER A 19 6.40 7.46 5.76
C SER A 19 5.65 8.79 5.72
N LEU A 20 5.05 9.18 6.85
CA LEU A 20 4.35 10.45 6.99
C LEU A 20 5.03 11.32 8.05
N ILE A 21 5.31 12.56 7.68
CA ILE A 21 5.98 13.56 8.50
C ILE A 21 5.36 14.94 8.28
N THR A 22 5.37 15.77 9.31
CA THR A 22 4.70 17.08 9.31
C THR A 22 5.59 18.22 8.83
N ASP A 23 6.90 18.09 9.05
CA ASP A 23 7.90 19.16 8.89
C ASP A 23 9.01 18.81 7.88
N GLY A 24 9.01 17.59 7.34
CA GLY A 24 10.00 17.13 6.36
C GLY A 24 11.34 16.68 6.95
N ASP A 25 11.51 16.58 8.27
CA ASP A 25 12.72 16.04 8.90
C ASP A 25 12.71 14.49 8.97
N TYR A 26 13.03 13.84 7.85
CA TYR A 26 12.94 12.39 7.67
C TYR A 26 13.78 11.53 8.65
N TYR A 27 14.67 12.13 9.45
CA TYR A 27 15.66 11.37 10.23
C TYR A 27 15.25 11.07 11.67
N THR A 28 14.26 11.76 12.22
CA THR A 28 14.08 11.77 13.69
C THR A 28 12.68 11.35 14.16
N THR A 29 11.61 11.58 13.40
CA THR A 29 10.23 11.46 13.92
C THR A 29 9.17 10.92 12.94
N SER A 30 9.56 10.29 11.82
CA SER A 30 8.57 9.84 10.82
C SER A 30 7.76 8.62 11.30
N ASN A 31 6.44 8.64 11.09
CA ASN A 31 5.59 7.46 11.28
C ASN A 31 5.62 6.61 10.02
N LEU A 32 6.06 5.35 10.14
CA LEU A 32 6.14 4.39 9.03
C LEU A 32 4.93 3.44 9.04
N PHE A 33 4.14 3.49 7.98
CA PHE A 33 2.99 2.62 7.75
C PHE A 33 3.32 1.59 6.69
N LYS A 34 2.81 0.38 6.87
CA LYS A 34 2.97 -0.73 5.93
C LYS A 34 1.60 -1.22 5.48
N ILE A 35 1.37 -1.19 4.17
CA ILE A 35 0.21 -1.81 3.53
C ILE A 35 0.70 -3.10 2.89
N GLU A 36 0.24 -4.24 3.39
CA GLU A 36 0.73 -5.58 3.01
C GLU A 36 -0.24 -6.32 2.08
N ARG A 37 0.24 -7.45 1.54
CA ARG A 37 -0.57 -8.44 0.80
C ARG A 37 -1.21 -7.90 -0.49
N LEU A 38 -0.64 -6.87 -1.07
CA LEU A 38 -1.12 -6.31 -2.34
C LEU A 38 -0.63 -7.16 -3.52
N ILE A 39 -1.44 -7.29 -4.56
CA ILE A 39 -1.06 -7.99 -5.80
C ILE A 39 -0.87 -6.94 -6.90
N ASN A 40 0.30 -6.88 -7.54
CA ASN A 40 0.64 -5.91 -8.59
C ASN A 40 0.14 -4.48 -8.30
N PRO A 41 0.50 -3.88 -7.14
CA PRO A 41 -0.08 -2.64 -6.70
C PRO A 41 0.38 -1.43 -7.53
N LYS A 42 -0.51 -0.45 -7.64
CA LYS A 42 -0.24 0.87 -8.21
C LYS A 42 -0.94 1.92 -7.36
N ILE A 43 -0.18 2.90 -6.86
CA ILE A 43 -0.76 4.09 -6.23
C ILE A 43 -1.42 4.92 -7.33
N ILE A 44 -2.72 5.16 -7.23
CA ILE A 44 -3.48 5.94 -8.20
C ILE A 44 -3.63 7.38 -7.75
N ARG A 45 -3.85 7.59 -6.45
CA ARG A 45 -4.13 8.91 -5.90
C ARG A 45 -3.73 8.98 -4.43
N ILE A 46 -3.23 10.13 -4.04
CA ILE A 46 -3.00 10.52 -2.66
C ILE A 46 -3.81 11.80 -2.44
N LEU A 47 -4.69 11.81 -1.45
CA LEU A 47 -5.44 12.99 -1.05
C LEU A 47 -4.98 13.44 0.34
N ASP A 48 -4.48 14.68 0.38
CA ASP A 48 -4.24 15.37 1.63
C ASP A 48 -5.60 15.79 2.19
N LYS A 49 -6.03 15.11 3.25
CA LYS A 49 -7.20 15.52 4.04
C LYS A 49 -6.73 16.48 5.14
N GLU A 50 -7.60 16.79 6.09
CA GLU A 50 -7.19 17.52 7.28
C GLU A 50 -6.03 16.80 7.96
N PHE A 51 -4.88 17.47 8.04
CA PHE A 51 -3.73 16.99 8.77
C PHE A 51 -4.19 16.59 10.18
N PRO A 52 -3.90 15.38 10.69
CA PRO A 52 -2.91 14.39 10.25
C PRO A 52 -3.47 13.23 9.40
N ARG A 53 -4.37 13.42 8.43
CA ARG A 53 -4.96 12.30 7.67
C ARG A 53 -4.55 12.29 6.21
N LEU A 54 -4.07 11.14 5.75
CA LEU A 54 -3.77 10.86 4.36
C LEU A 54 -4.69 9.75 3.85
N GLU A 55 -5.36 9.98 2.73
CA GLU A 55 -6.12 8.95 2.00
C GLU A 55 -5.31 8.49 0.78
N VAL A 56 -4.98 7.20 0.75
CA VAL A 56 -4.19 6.60 -0.33
C VAL A 56 -5.04 5.59 -1.07
N PHE A 57 -5.22 5.81 -2.37
CA PHE A 57 -5.97 4.94 -3.25
C PHE A 57 -5.00 4.05 -4.01
N ILE A 58 -5.07 2.75 -3.75
CA ILE A 58 -4.18 1.75 -4.36
C ILE A 58 -5.03 0.82 -5.21
N GLU A 59 -4.69 0.74 -6.49
CA GLU A 59 -5.20 -0.30 -7.36
C GLU A 59 -4.33 -1.55 -7.22
N ASN A 60 -4.96 -2.68 -6.90
CA ASN A 60 -4.27 -3.96 -6.75
C ASN A 60 -5.18 -5.12 -7.20
N GLY A 61 -4.57 -6.26 -7.51
CA GLY A 61 -5.21 -7.45 -8.04
C GLY A 61 -4.47 -8.02 -9.25
N ASN A 62 -4.85 -9.23 -9.63
CA ASN A 62 -4.36 -9.84 -10.87
C ASN A 62 -4.86 -9.06 -12.10
N TYR A 63 -4.34 -9.38 -13.29
CA TYR A 63 -4.65 -8.65 -14.53
C TYR A 63 -6.15 -8.55 -14.84
N VAL A 64 -6.94 -9.55 -14.43
CA VAL A 64 -8.36 -9.67 -14.79
C VAL A 64 -9.28 -9.05 -13.73
N SER A 65 -8.84 -8.95 -12.48
CA SER A 65 -9.64 -8.50 -11.34
C SER A 65 -8.94 -7.44 -10.50
N ARG A 66 -8.52 -6.34 -11.13
CA ARG A 66 -7.98 -5.17 -10.41
C ARG A 66 -9.11 -4.43 -9.69
N LYS A 67 -8.87 -4.04 -8.45
CA LYS A 67 -9.76 -3.22 -7.62
C LYS A 67 -9.00 -2.04 -7.04
N VAL A 68 -9.72 -0.96 -6.76
CA VAL A 68 -9.18 0.19 -6.02
C VAL A 68 -9.60 0.06 -4.56
N GLU A 69 -8.62 0.09 -3.67
CA GLU A 69 -8.82 0.11 -2.23
C GLU A 69 -8.34 1.43 -1.65
N GLU A 70 -9.08 1.93 -0.67
CA GLU A 70 -8.77 3.15 0.07
C GLU A 70 -8.10 2.79 1.41
N PHE A 71 -6.95 3.42 1.68
CA PHE A 71 -6.21 3.28 2.92
C PHE A 71 -6.13 4.63 3.62
N ILE A 72 -6.68 4.71 4.83
CA ILE A 72 -6.62 5.90 5.68
C ILE A 72 -5.42 5.77 6.62
N ILE A 73 -4.48 6.69 6.50
CA ILE A 73 -3.24 6.71 7.29
C ILE A 73 -3.31 7.88 8.28
N PRO A 74 -3.32 7.62 9.60
CA PRO A 74 -3.25 8.66 10.61
C PRO A 74 -1.79 9.08 10.84
N ALA A 75 -1.46 10.37 10.89
CA ALA A 75 -0.09 10.83 11.12
C ALA A 75 0.39 10.73 12.56
N TYR A 76 -0.42 10.15 13.47
CA TYR A 76 0.02 9.80 14.82
C TYR A 76 -0.21 8.31 15.06
N SER A 77 0.85 7.59 15.40
CA SER A 77 0.76 6.27 16.04
C SER A 77 0.11 6.47 17.42
N LYS A 78 -0.97 5.73 17.71
CA LYS A 78 -1.47 5.65 19.10
C LYS A 78 -0.34 5.06 19.94
N SER A 79 0.26 5.85 20.84
CA SER A 79 1.09 5.31 21.91
C SER A 79 0.22 4.33 22.71
N LYS A 80 0.63 3.07 22.77
CA LYS A 80 0.09 2.12 23.73
C LYS A 80 0.44 2.55 25.15
#